data_AF-A0A531KIW7-F1
#
_entry.id   AF-A0A531KIW7-F1
#
_cell.length_a   1.000
_cell.length_b   1.000
_cell.length_c   1.000
_cell.angle_alpha   90.00
_cell.angle_beta   90.00
_cell.angle_gamma   90.00
#
_symmetry.space_group_name_H-M   'P 1'
#
loop_
_entity.id
_entity.type
_entity.pdbx_description
1 polymer ?
#
loop_
_entity_poly.entity_id
_entity_poly.type
_entity_poly.pdbx_seq_one_letter_code
_entity_poly.pdbx_strand_id
1 'polypeptide(L)'
;MKGKETILLVAAGLLGLTEPMWAGDIAEPGGYRMDEYRAPVPQTLQGAKVVTTAEAEALWREKKAVFFDVMPNTPKPANLPAGTIWRAAIRKDIPGSTWLANVGY
;
A
#
# COMPACT_ATOMS: atom_id res chain seq x y z
N MET A 1 -24.06 -46.97 -36.71
CA MET A 1 -25.28 -46.75 -35.91
C MET A 1 -25.04 -47.24 -34.48
N LYS A 2 -25.10 -46.30 -33.51
CA LYS A 2 -25.57 -46.47 -32.12
C LYS A 2 -24.79 -47.39 -31.13
N GLY A 3 -23.92 -46.74 -30.35
CA GLY A 3 -23.96 -46.72 -28.87
C GLY A 3 -23.38 -47.91 -28.09
N LYS A 4 -22.40 -47.62 -27.22
CA LYS A 4 -22.51 -47.67 -25.74
C LYS A 4 -21.18 -47.28 -25.09
N GLU A 5 -21.30 -46.48 -24.05
CA GLU A 5 -20.22 -45.88 -23.26
C GLU A 5 -19.48 -46.92 -22.42
N THR A 6 -18.19 -46.73 -22.20
CA THR A 6 -17.56 -47.11 -20.92
C THR A 6 -16.57 -46.02 -20.57
N ILE A 7 -17.06 -45.13 -19.71
CA ILE A 7 -16.30 -44.16 -18.93
C ILE A 7 -15.33 -44.95 -18.05
N LEU A 8 -14.03 -44.71 -18.18
CA LEU A 8 -13.09 -44.97 -17.10
C LEU A 8 -12.56 -43.61 -16.61
N LEU A 9 -12.94 -43.32 -15.37
CA LEU A 9 -12.54 -42.15 -14.59
C LEU A 9 -11.02 -41.94 -14.64
N VAL A 10 -10.59 -40.77 -15.09
CA VAL A 10 -9.35 -40.14 -14.59
C VAL A 10 -9.79 -38.92 -13.79
N ALA A 11 -10.45 -39.19 -12.66
CA ALA A 11 -10.70 -38.20 -11.62
C ALA A 11 -9.47 -38.13 -10.72
N ALA A 12 -8.40 -37.49 -11.18
CA ALA A 12 -7.28 -37.10 -10.33
C ALA A 12 -6.40 -36.10 -11.08
N GLY A 13 -6.59 -34.80 -10.80
CA GLY A 13 -5.62 -33.82 -11.27
C GLY A 13 -6.18 -32.43 -11.53
N LEU A 14 -6.95 -31.85 -10.61
CA LEU A 14 -7.31 -30.42 -10.71
C LEU A 14 -7.52 -29.73 -9.36
N LEU A 15 -6.96 -30.27 -8.28
CA LEU A 15 -7.21 -29.78 -6.92
C LEU A 15 -5.95 -29.47 -6.10
N GLY A 16 -4.81 -29.28 -6.75
CA GLY A 16 -3.58 -28.97 -6.01
C GLY A 16 -2.54 -28.29 -6.85
N LEU A 17 -2.75 -27.01 -7.20
CA LEU A 17 -1.70 -26.04 -7.50
C LEU A 17 -2.26 -24.61 -7.28
N THR A 18 -2.81 -24.33 -6.10
CA THR A 18 -2.81 -22.93 -5.63
C THR A 18 -1.45 -22.70 -5.01
N GLU A 19 -0.43 -22.56 -5.85
CA GLU A 19 0.84 -22.01 -5.41
C GLU A 19 0.51 -20.63 -4.79
N PRO A 20 0.97 -20.32 -3.57
CA PRO A 20 0.91 -18.95 -3.11
C PRO A 20 1.66 -18.13 -4.15
N MET A 21 0.93 -17.28 -4.87
CA MET A 21 1.56 -16.30 -5.73
C MET A 21 2.24 -15.31 -4.81
N TRP A 22 3.49 -15.60 -4.44
CA TRP A 22 4.39 -14.59 -3.93
C TRP A 22 4.41 -13.51 -5.00
N ALA A 23 3.97 -12.30 -4.63
CA ALA A 23 4.22 -11.13 -5.45
C ALA A 23 5.73 -11.11 -5.70
N GLY A 24 6.14 -11.33 -6.96
CA GLY A 24 7.55 -11.28 -7.33
C GLY A 24 8.16 -9.94 -6.92
N ASP A 25 9.46 -9.92 -6.69
CA ASP A 25 10.17 -8.71 -6.29
C ASP A 25 9.84 -7.57 -7.28
N ILE A 26 9.18 -6.52 -6.78
CA ILE A 26 8.87 -5.33 -7.56
C ILE A 26 10.18 -4.61 -7.83
N ALA A 27 10.51 -4.41 -9.11
CA ALA A 27 11.71 -3.68 -9.49
C ALA A 27 11.64 -2.22 -9.02
N GLU A 28 12.80 -1.66 -8.66
CA GLU A 28 12.90 -0.24 -8.34
C GLU A 28 12.58 0.61 -9.57
N PRO A 29 11.79 1.68 -9.43
CA PRO A 29 11.44 2.53 -10.56
C PRO A 29 12.65 3.39 -10.98
N GLY A 30 12.87 3.53 -12.29
CA GLY A 30 13.92 4.41 -12.83
C GLY A 30 13.59 5.91 -12.78
N GLY A 31 12.40 6.29 -12.31
CA GLY A 31 11.92 7.67 -12.26
C GLY A 31 10.63 7.81 -11.46
N TYR A 32 10.00 8.98 -11.54
CA TYR A 32 8.73 9.23 -10.84
C TYR A 32 7.59 8.41 -11.43
N ARG A 33 6.75 7.86 -10.56
CA ARG A 33 5.50 7.20 -10.92
C ARG A 33 4.45 8.27 -11.31
N MET A 34 3.88 8.13 -12.50
CA MET A 34 2.91 9.08 -13.08
C MET A 34 1.51 8.48 -13.29
N ASP A 35 1.36 7.18 -13.04
CA ASP A 35 0.14 6.40 -13.17
C ASP A 35 0.11 5.30 -12.10
N GLU A 36 -0.99 4.56 -11.99
CA GLU A 36 -1.10 3.38 -11.11
C GLU A 36 -0.55 3.59 -9.69
N TYR A 37 -0.89 4.71 -9.05
CA TYR A 37 -0.36 5.12 -7.73
C TYR A 37 -0.59 4.11 -6.61
N ARG A 38 -1.50 3.14 -6.80
CA ARG A 38 -1.82 2.07 -5.85
C ARG A 38 -1.18 0.73 -6.20
N ALA A 39 -0.36 0.66 -7.24
CA ALA A 39 0.39 -0.54 -7.59
C ALA A 39 1.40 -0.88 -6.46
N PRO A 40 1.81 -2.16 -6.35
CA PRO A 40 2.82 -2.56 -5.38
C PRO A 40 4.14 -1.78 -5.56
N VAL A 41 4.86 -1.60 -4.45
CA VAL A 41 6.14 -0.87 -4.37
C VAL A 41 7.29 -1.83 -4.08
N PRO A 42 8.53 -1.50 -4.49
CA PRO A 42 9.70 -2.30 -4.13
C PRO A 42 9.89 -2.32 -2.61
N GLN A 43 10.42 -3.43 -2.09
CA GLN A 43 10.71 -3.56 -0.65
C GLN A 43 11.89 -2.68 -0.20
N THR A 44 12.75 -2.28 -1.15
CA THR A 44 13.96 -1.47 -0.92
C THR A 44 14.11 -0.40 -2.01
N LEU A 45 15.00 0.57 -1.78
CA LEU A 45 15.40 1.56 -2.77
C LEU A 45 16.92 1.77 -2.71
N GLN A 46 17.58 1.88 -3.86
CA GLN A 46 18.99 2.25 -3.95
C GLN A 46 19.21 3.65 -3.35
N GLY A 47 20.21 3.77 -2.48
CA GLY A 47 20.53 5.02 -1.79
C GLY A 47 19.60 5.35 -0.61
N ALA A 48 18.66 4.48 -0.26
CA ALA A 48 17.80 4.64 0.90
C ALA A 48 17.91 3.44 1.86
N LYS A 49 17.57 3.69 3.13
CA LYS A 49 17.36 2.62 4.12
C LYS A 49 15.87 2.53 4.41
N VAL A 50 15.28 1.37 4.09
CA VAL A 50 13.96 1.02 4.60
C VAL A 50 14.10 0.58 6.05
N VAL A 51 13.28 1.15 6.93
CA VAL A 51 13.31 0.90 8.37
C VAL A 51 12.01 0.25 8.82
N THR A 52 12.13 -0.63 9.80
CA THR A 52 10.97 -1.15 10.53
C THR A 52 10.36 -0.08 11.42
N THR A 53 9.14 -0.31 11.90
CA THR A 53 8.48 0.58 12.87
C THR A 53 9.31 0.76 14.14
N ALA A 54 9.93 -0.31 14.65
CA ALA A 54 10.76 -0.24 15.86
C ALA A 54 12.02 0.61 15.66
N GLU A 55 12.69 0.48 14.51
CA GLU A 55 13.84 1.33 14.16
C GLU A 55 13.43 2.80 13.97
N ALA A 56 12.30 3.05 13.30
CA ALA A 56 11.76 4.40 13.15
C ALA A 56 11.43 5.02 14.52
N GLU A 57 10.83 4.27 15.43
CA GLU A 57 10.57 4.73 16.80
C GLU A 57 11.87 5.08 17.54
N ALA A 58 12.89 4.23 17.44
CA ALA A 58 14.20 4.50 18.06
C ALA A 58 14.81 5.80 17.52
N LEU A 59 14.83 5.99 16.19
CA LEU A 59 15.31 7.23 15.56
C LEU A 59 14.54 8.47 16.05
N TRP A 60 13.22 8.36 16.22
CA TRP A 60 12.38 9.44 16.72
C TRP A 60 12.63 9.79 18.18
N ARG A 61 12.77 8.77 19.04
CA ARG A 61 13.04 8.95 20.48
C ARG A 61 14.42 9.52 20.73
N GLU A 62 15.41 9.02 20.00
CA GLU A 62 16.81 9.45 20.10
C GLU A 62 17.10 10.77 19.37
N LYS A 63 16.11 11.34 18.66
CA LYS A 63 16.23 12.60 17.89
C LYS A 63 17.34 12.54 16.83
N LYS A 64 17.53 11.37 16.21
CA LYS A 64 18.58 11.12 15.19
C LYS A 64 18.12 11.34 13.75
N ALA A 65 16.83 11.62 13.53
CA ALA A 65 16.28 11.88 12.21
C ALA A 65 15.19 12.95 12.27
N VAL A 66 15.02 13.65 11.15
CA VAL A 66 13.85 14.51 10.90
C VAL A 66 12.76 13.66 10.27
N PHE A 67 11.54 13.78 10.79
CA PHE A 67 10.38 13.04 10.29
C PHE A 67 9.55 13.96 9.39
N PHE A 68 9.37 13.57 8.14
CA PHE A 68 8.44 14.21 7.22
C PHE A 68 7.15 13.40 7.17
N ASP A 69 6.02 14.04 7.49
CA ASP A 69 4.69 13.45 7.31
C ASP A 69 4.12 13.93 5.97
N VAL A 70 3.80 12.99 5.08
CA VAL A 70 3.25 13.26 3.74
C VAL A 70 1.75 12.94 3.65
N MET A 71 1.08 12.69 4.77
CA MET A 71 -0.36 12.39 4.80
C MET A 71 -1.19 13.54 4.19
N PRO A 72 -2.28 13.22 3.48
CA PRO A 72 -3.09 14.20 2.76
C PRO A 72 -3.82 15.16 3.72
N ASN A 73 -4.02 16.40 3.25
CA ASN A 73 -4.95 17.33 3.89
C ASN A 73 -6.38 17.03 3.40
N THR A 74 -7.31 16.77 4.32
CA THR A 74 -8.72 16.50 4.01
C THR A 74 -9.61 17.69 4.40
N PRO A 75 -9.58 18.80 3.63
CA PRO A 75 -10.38 19.97 3.94
C PRO A 75 -11.88 19.68 3.81
N LYS A 76 -12.68 20.52 4.45
CA LYS A 76 -14.14 20.50 4.29
C LYS A 76 -14.50 20.61 2.79
N PRO A 77 -15.30 19.68 2.23
CA PRO A 77 -15.74 19.79 0.85
C PRO A 77 -16.55 21.07 0.61
N ALA A 78 -16.26 21.76 -0.50
CA ALA A 78 -16.91 23.02 -0.84
C ALA A 78 -18.42 22.86 -1.11
N ASN A 79 -18.82 21.72 -1.67
CA ASN A 79 -20.19 21.46 -2.13
C ASN A 79 -21.01 20.64 -1.12
N LEU A 80 -20.85 20.90 0.17
CA LEU A 80 -21.66 20.25 1.19
C LEU A 80 -23.09 20.80 1.16
N PRO A 81 -24.13 19.92 1.15
CA PRO A 81 -25.51 20.36 1.25
C PRO A 81 -25.75 21.24 2.47
N ALA A 82 -26.63 22.23 2.34
CA ALA A 82 -26.99 23.12 3.45
C ALA A 82 -27.47 22.31 4.67
N GLY A 83 -27.01 22.68 5.87
CA GLY A 83 -27.32 21.97 7.11
C GLY A 83 -26.46 20.72 7.38
N THR A 84 -25.57 20.32 6.46
CA THR A 84 -24.67 19.18 6.71
C THR A 84 -23.61 19.54 7.75
N ILE A 85 -23.57 18.77 8.83
CA ILE A 85 -22.51 18.87 9.84
C ILE A 85 -21.26 18.19 9.31
N TRP A 86 -20.19 18.96 9.17
CA TRP A 86 -18.85 18.44 8.85
C TRP A 86 -18.05 18.25 10.13
N ARG A 87 -17.58 17.02 10.36
CA ARG A 87 -16.65 16.71 11.46
C ARG A 87 -15.26 16.46 10.87
N ALA A 88 -14.35 17.39 11.10
CA ALA A 88 -12.95 17.20 10.73
C ALA A 88 -12.39 15.98 11.49
N ALA A 89 -11.70 15.10 10.77
CA ALA A 89 -10.98 14.00 11.39
C ALA A 89 -9.85 14.54 12.26
N ILE A 90 -9.63 13.93 13.42
CA ILE A 90 -8.46 14.24 14.24
C ILE A 90 -7.25 13.68 13.50
N ARG A 91 -6.36 14.55 13.03
CA ARG A 91 -5.07 14.14 12.48
C ARG A 91 -4.19 13.67 13.64
N LYS A 92 -3.82 12.40 13.60
CA LYS A 92 -2.79 11.83 14.47
C LYS A 92 -1.47 11.86 13.72
N ASP A 93 -0.42 12.33 14.36
CA ASP A 93 0.91 12.43 13.78
C ASP A 93 2.00 12.07 14.79
N ILE A 94 3.22 11.93 14.27
CA ILE A 94 4.41 11.73 15.11
C ILE A 94 4.81 13.11 15.66
N PRO A 95 4.92 13.30 16.99
CA PRO A 95 5.26 14.60 17.55
C PRO A 95 6.61 15.13 17.05
N GLY A 96 6.62 16.38 16.58
CA GLY A 96 7.80 17.04 16.01
C GLY A 96 8.08 16.70 14.54
N SER A 97 7.21 15.93 13.87
CA SER A 97 7.28 15.77 12.42
C SER A 97 6.91 17.06 11.68
N THR A 98 7.51 17.27 10.52
CA THR A 98 7.17 18.36 9.60
C THR A 98 6.15 17.86 8.59
N TRP A 99 5.01 18.53 8.50
CA TRP A 99 3.94 18.14 7.58
C TRP A 99 4.15 18.75 6.20
N LEU A 100 4.29 17.89 5.19
CA LEU A 100 4.35 18.21 3.77
C LEU A 100 3.08 17.69 3.09
N ALA A 101 1.97 18.40 3.31
CA ALA A 101 0.65 17.99 2.85
C ALA A 101 0.61 17.74 1.34
N ASN A 102 -0.05 16.64 0.94
CA ASN A 102 -0.33 16.30 -0.47
C ASN A 102 0.91 16.08 -1.35
N VAL A 103 2.07 15.76 -0.78
CA VAL A 103 3.30 15.47 -1.54
C VAL A 103 3.46 13.97 -1.86
N GLY A 104 2.59 13.11 -1.31
CA GLY A 104 2.64 11.65 -1.51
C GLY A 104 1.27 10.97 -1.60
N TYR A 105 0.27 11.69 -2.10
CA TYR A 105 -1.10 11.20 -2.30
C TYR A 105 -1.44 11.03 -3.78
#